data_AF-A0AAV9J0N7-F1
#
_entry.id   AF-A0AAV9J0N7-F1
#
_cell.length_a   1.000
_cell.length_b   1.000
_cell.length_c   1.000
_cell.angle_alpha   90.00
_cell.angle_beta   90.00
_cell.angle_gamma   90.00
#
_symmetry.space_group_name_H-M   'P 1'
#
loop_
_entity.id
_entity.type
_entity.pdbx_description
1 polymer ?
#
loop_
_entity_poly.entity_id
_entity_poly.type
_entity_poly.pdbx_seq_one_letter_code
_entity_poly.pdbx_strand_id
1 'polypeptide(L)'
;MSAETGDWLALRPSCSSDATRDETFEDAASTLRASASRISWDDGDVSWQGEGLLSAGSAEAWQRHREWRRAALIAPDGAVLALRRLDHEVVQRSLRAWRRALDARSTAIRDGLDVERRHFDVHNWYTAEADMTQPRVALVYGRRGNALTGEGVGLARREDGLLLLITYGFPELSASAVTAMRAFLKQVEVVSMAGNAHVKT
;
A
#
# COMPACT_ATOMS: atom_id res chain seq x y z
N MET A 1 -5.88 -66.02 -12.27
CA MET A 1 -4.79 -65.76 -13.23
C MET A 1 -3.93 -64.69 -12.58
N SER A 2 -3.02 -65.13 -11.71
CA SER A 2 -1.59 -65.30 -12.01
C SER A 2 -0.93 -63.93 -12.06
N ALA A 3 -0.23 -63.54 -10.99
CA ALA A 3 1.22 -63.76 -10.81
C ALA A 3 1.92 -62.45 -11.24
N GLU A 4 2.94 -61.89 -10.61
CA GLU A 4 4.00 -62.43 -9.73
C GLU A 4 4.82 -61.19 -9.27
N THR A 5 5.10 -61.04 -7.97
CA THR A 5 6.42 -61.20 -7.31
C THR A 5 7.49 -60.14 -7.61
N GLY A 6 8.14 -59.69 -6.53
CA GLY A 6 9.33 -58.84 -6.59
C GLY A 6 9.70 -58.23 -5.24
N ASP A 7 9.89 -59.07 -4.23
CA ASP A 7 10.51 -58.73 -2.95
C ASP A 7 12.05 -58.75 -3.10
N TRP A 8 12.74 -58.19 -2.10
CA TRP A 8 14.10 -58.48 -1.61
C TRP A 8 15.15 -57.34 -1.59
N LEU A 9 15.49 -57.02 -0.33
CA LEU A 9 16.83 -56.77 0.25
C LEU A 9 17.46 -55.39 0.00
N ALA A 10 17.40 -54.46 0.96
CA ALA A 10 18.20 -54.37 2.18
C ALA A 10 19.70 -54.13 1.93
N LEU A 11 20.20 -52.96 2.34
CA LEU A 11 21.55 -52.72 2.87
C LEU A 11 21.61 -51.31 3.52
N ARG A 12 21.79 -51.30 4.84
CA ARG A 12 22.31 -50.21 5.70
C ARG A 12 23.76 -50.61 6.09
N PRO A 13 24.57 -49.84 6.85
CA PRO A 13 24.79 -48.38 7.02
C PRO A 13 26.33 -48.04 7.07
N SER A 14 26.69 -46.89 7.68
CA SER A 14 28.02 -46.47 8.23
C SER A 14 28.93 -45.72 7.24
N CYS A 15 29.81 -44.78 7.60
CA CYS A 15 30.15 -44.06 8.84
C CYS A 15 31.22 -43.00 8.48
N SER A 16 31.21 -41.84 9.17
CA SER A 16 32.39 -41.09 9.68
C SER A 16 33.31 -40.38 8.64
N SER A 17 33.98 -39.24 8.88
CA SER A 17 34.46 -38.58 10.11
C SER A 17 34.73 -37.08 9.91
N ASP A 18 34.60 -36.32 11.01
CA ASP A 18 35.37 -35.16 11.48
C ASP A 18 36.20 -34.27 10.54
N ALA A 19 35.93 -32.96 10.63
CA ALA A 19 36.98 -31.95 10.70
C ALA A 19 36.55 -30.80 11.65
N THR A 20 37.28 -30.70 12.75
CA THR A 20 37.28 -29.64 13.75
C THR A 20 37.74 -28.30 13.18
N ARG A 21 37.06 -27.21 13.54
CA ARG A 21 37.73 -25.94 13.88
C ARG A 21 36.79 -25.01 14.66
N ASP A 22 37.24 -24.74 15.87
CA ASP A 22 36.73 -23.81 16.87
C ASP A 22 37.51 -22.51 16.69
N GLU A 23 36.84 -21.38 16.42
CA GLU A 23 37.28 -20.04 16.80
C GLU A 23 36.04 -19.16 17.00
N THR A 24 35.81 -18.82 18.26
CA THR A 24 34.89 -17.80 18.76
C THR A 24 35.39 -16.42 18.33
N PHE A 25 34.54 -15.55 17.78
CA PHE A 25 34.71 -14.10 17.89
C PHE A 25 33.40 -13.36 17.52
N GLU A 26 32.84 -12.68 18.54
CA GLU A 26 32.05 -11.44 18.50
C GLU A 26 30.74 -11.35 17.69
N ASP A 27 29.62 -11.34 18.44
CA ASP A 27 28.52 -10.37 18.34
C ASP A 27 28.05 -9.92 16.94
N ALA A 28 27.29 -10.80 16.28
CA ALA A 28 26.40 -10.43 15.17
C ALA A 28 25.16 -9.60 15.61
N ALA A 29 25.19 -9.00 16.81
CA ALA A 29 24.15 -8.11 17.34
C ALA A 29 24.40 -6.61 17.02
N SER A 30 25.43 -6.28 16.23
CA SER A 30 25.84 -4.88 16.01
C SER A 30 26.08 -4.54 14.53
N THR A 31 25.14 -4.87 13.64
CA THR A 31 25.13 -4.26 12.30
C THR A 31 23.74 -4.00 11.72
N LEU A 32 22.71 -3.95 12.58
CA LEU A 32 21.47 -3.20 12.30
C LEU A 32 21.76 -1.70 12.43
N ARG A 33 22.68 -1.18 11.63
CA ARG A 33 22.80 0.25 11.42
C ARG A 33 21.61 0.61 10.54
N ALA A 34 20.58 1.17 11.19
CA ALA A 34 19.38 1.74 10.61
C ALA A 34 19.71 2.44 9.28
N SER A 35 19.48 1.72 8.19
CA SER A 35 19.47 2.28 6.85
C SER A 35 18.02 2.63 6.55
N ALA A 36 17.50 3.61 7.29
CA ALA A 36 16.36 4.40 6.80
C ALA A 36 16.92 5.29 5.70
N SER A 37 17.14 4.70 4.53
CA SER A 37 17.54 5.45 3.36
C SER A 37 16.40 6.42 3.03
N ARG A 38 16.67 7.72 3.18
CA ARG A 38 15.98 8.72 2.36
C ARG A 38 16.36 8.37 0.93
N ILE A 39 15.54 7.53 0.30
CA ILE A 39 15.79 7.16 -1.08
C ILE A 39 15.39 8.36 -1.94
N SER A 40 16.38 9.21 -2.21
CA SER A 40 16.31 10.34 -3.13
C SER A 40 16.41 9.78 -4.54
N TRP A 41 15.30 9.81 -5.27
CA TRP A 41 15.25 9.46 -6.69
C TRP A 41 14.91 10.70 -7.49
N ASP A 42 15.76 11.00 -8.47
CA ASP A 42 15.79 12.23 -9.29
C ASP A 42 14.76 12.19 -10.44
N ASP A 43 13.52 11.82 -10.14
CA ASP A 43 12.36 12.03 -11.01
C ASP A 43 11.43 12.95 -10.21
N GLY A 44 11.42 14.25 -10.54
CA GLY A 44 10.79 15.36 -9.78
C GLY A 44 9.25 15.30 -9.57
N ASP A 45 8.65 14.12 -9.50
CA ASP A 45 7.21 13.86 -9.43
C ASP A 45 6.73 13.23 -8.12
N VAL A 46 7.64 12.78 -7.25
CA VAL A 46 7.30 12.12 -5.97
C VAL A 46 7.93 12.87 -4.80
N SER A 47 7.08 13.38 -3.92
CA SER A 47 7.51 14.01 -2.68
C SER A 47 7.11 13.14 -1.49
N TRP A 48 8.06 12.95 -0.57
CA TRP A 48 7.89 12.24 0.68
C TRP A 48 7.82 13.25 1.81
N GLN A 49 6.68 13.34 2.51
CA GLN A 49 6.49 14.32 3.59
C GLN A 49 5.59 13.75 4.69
N GLY A 50 6.14 12.98 5.64
CA GLY A 50 5.44 12.58 6.87
C GLY A 50 6.26 11.74 7.86
N GLU A 51 5.78 11.69 9.10
CA GLU A 51 6.29 10.83 10.18
C GLU A 51 5.66 9.44 10.06
N GLY A 52 6.20 8.63 9.16
CA GLY A 52 5.77 7.26 8.90
C GLY A 52 6.44 6.78 7.62
N LEU A 53 7.08 5.61 7.66
CA LEU A 53 7.81 5.08 6.51
C LEU A 53 7.02 3.94 5.89
N LEU A 54 6.82 4.01 4.58
CA LEU A 54 6.47 2.82 3.83
C LEU A 54 7.61 1.81 3.92
N SER A 55 7.28 0.51 4.00
CA SER A 55 8.30 -0.53 3.81
C SER A 55 8.96 -0.38 2.43
N ALA A 56 10.19 -0.85 2.27
CA ALA A 56 10.90 -0.75 0.98
C ALA A 56 10.07 -1.35 -0.18
N GLY A 57 9.44 -2.52 0.04
CA GLY A 57 8.54 -3.14 -0.93
C GLY A 57 7.30 -2.29 -1.24
N SER A 58 6.74 -1.60 -0.24
CA SER A 58 5.61 -0.70 -0.40
C SER A 58 5.97 0.57 -1.17
N ALA A 59 7.16 1.12 -0.91
CA ALA A 59 7.69 2.25 -1.65
C ALA A 59 7.92 1.89 -3.13
N GLU A 60 8.46 0.71 -3.42
CA GLU A 60 8.58 0.21 -4.79
C GLU A 60 7.21 0.01 -5.46
N ALA A 61 6.24 -0.59 -4.76
CA ALA A 61 4.89 -0.78 -5.27
C ALA A 61 4.23 0.57 -5.64
N TRP A 62 4.40 1.60 -4.81
CA TRP A 62 3.93 2.96 -5.10
C TRP A 62 4.53 3.53 -6.39
N GLN A 63 5.79 3.19 -6.69
CA GLN A 63 6.47 3.67 -7.90
C GLN A 63 6.03 2.95 -9.18
N ARG A 64 5.51 1.72 -9.08
CA ARG A 64 5.01 0.97 -10.24
C ARG A 64 3.72 1.59 -10.80
N HIS A 65 2.94 2.27 -9.96
CA HIS A 65 1.69 2.93 -10.35
C HIS A 65 1.89 4.34 -10.95
N ARG A 66 2.63 4.42 -12.06
CA ARG A 66 2.93 5.69 -12.77
C ARG A 66 1.70 6.28 -13.47
N GLU A 67 0.69 5.46 -13.72
CA GLU A 67 -0.58 5.84 -14.33
C GLU A 67 -1.46 6.71 -13.43
N TRP A 68 -1.22 6.70 -12.11
CA TRP A 68 -1.90 7.59 -11.18
C TRP A 68 -1.41 9.02 -11.39
N ARG A 69 -2.24 9.84 -12.03
CA ARG A 69 -1.91 11.23 -12.36
C ARG A 69 -1.66 12.06 -11.11
N ARG A 70 -2.41 11.78 -10.05
CA ARG A 70 -2.25 12.34 -8.70
C ARG A 70 -2.52 11.25 -7.70
N ALA A 71 -1.76 11.21 -6.62
CA ALA A 71 -2.02 10.25 -5.56
C ALA A 71 -1.57 10.76 -4.20
N ALA A 72 -2.30 10.37 -3.15
CA ALA A 72 -1.93 10.63 -1.77
C ALA A 72 -2.22 9.38 -0.92
N LEU A 73 -1.22 8.90 -0.20
CA LEU A 73 -1.37 7.86 0.82
C LEU A 73 -1.23 8.49 2.19
N ILE A 74 -2.22 8.28 3.05
CA ILE A 74 -2.38 9.00 4.32
C ILE A 74 -2.61 7.99 5.43
N ALA A 75 -1.83 8.10 6.49
CA ALA A 75 -1.92 7.27 7.68
C ALA A 75 -3.24 7.52 8.46
N PRO A 76 -3.63 6.60 9.36
CA PRO A 76 -4.86 6.73 10.14
C PRO A 76 -4.94 8.00 11.01
N ASP A 77 -3.79 8.53 11.43
CA ASP A 77 -3.66 9.78 12.19
C ASP A 77 -3.72 11.05 11.32
N GLY A 78 -3.69 10.91 9.99
CA GLY A 78 -3.69 12.02 9.04
C GLY A 78 -2.30 12.42 8.55
N ALA A 79 -1.23 11.76 8.99
CA ALA A 79 0.11 11.97 8.45
C ALA A 79 0.17 11.51 6.98
N VAL A 80 0.82 12.30 6.13
CA VAL A 80 0.94 11.96 4.71
C VAL A 80 2.15 11.06 4.51
N LEU A 81 1.93 9.83 4.06
CA LEU A 81 2.99 8.84 3.86
C LEU A 81 3.64 8.96 2.49
N ALA A 82 2.86 9.27 1.45
CA ALA A 82 3.36 9.43 0.09
C ALA A 82 2.48 10.40 -0.72
N LEU A 83 3.11 11.23 -1.57
CA LEU A 83 2.44 12.12 -2.50
C LEU A 83 2.99 11.97 -3.92
N ARG A 84 2.08 12.12 -4.90
CA ARG A 84 2.40 12.23 -6.31
C ARG A 84 1.58 13.38 -6.89
N ARG A 85 2.27 14.42 -7.37
CA ARG A 85 1.67 15.59 -8.02
C ARG A 85 0.44 16.16 -7.27
N LEU A 86 0.55 16.24 -5.94
CA LEU A 86 -0.42 16.84 -5.03
C LEU A 86 0.31 17.64 -3.96
N ASP A 87 -0.25 18.79 -3.63
CA ASP A 87 0.26 19.61 -2.53
C ASP A 87 -0.19 19.07 -1.17
N HIS A 88 0.76 18.99 -0.22
CA HIS A 88 0.49 18.55 1.14
C HIS A 88 -0.63 19.38 1.82
N GLU A 89 -0.62 20.70 1.64
CA GLU A 89 -1.65 21.58 2.21
C GLU A 89 -3.05 21.31 1.65
N VAL A 90 -3.15 20.95 0.36
CA VAL A 90 -4.41 20.59 -0.27
C VAL A 90 -4.94 19.29 0.34
N VAL A 91 -4.07 18.31 0.55
CA VAL A 91 -4.43 17.05 1.21
C VAL A 91 -4.94 17.30 2.62
N GLN A 92 -4.22 18.07 3.43
CA GLN A 92 -4.61 18.36 4.82
C GLN A 92 -5.97 19.08 4.91
N ARG A 93 -6.21 20.06 4.03
CA ARG A 93 -7.48 20.80 3.97
C ARG A 93 -8.66 19.91 3.59
N SER A 94 -8.44 18.93 2.71
CA SER A 94 -9.48 18.07 2.17
C SER A 94 -9.74 16.80 2.98
N LEU A 95 -8.81 16.41 3.87
CA LEU A 95 -8.84 15.13 4.60
C LEU A 95 -10.17 14.88 5.33
N ARG A 96 -10.73 15.89 6.01
CA ARG A 96 -12.01 15.77 6.72
C ARG A 96 -13.18 15.52 5.77
N ALA A 97 -13.17 16.10 4.57
CA ALA A 97 -14.21 15.86 3.57
C ALA A 97 -14.09 14.45 2.99
N TRP A 98 -12.87 14.02 2.67
CA TRP A 98 -12.60 12.68 2.15
C TRP A 98 -13.01 11.57 3.13
N ARG A 99 -12.66 11.71 4.42
CA ARG A 99 -13.11 10.75 5.45
C ARG A 99 -14.63 10.65 5.51
N ARG A 100 -15.33 11.78 5.51
CA ARG A 100 -16.81 11.83 5.53
C ARG A 100 -17.44 11.19 4.29
N ALA A 101 -16.82 11.31 3.12
CA ALA A 101 -17.31 10.65 1.91
C ALA A 101 -17.29 9.11 2.04
N LEU A 102 -16.37 8.55 2.82
CA LEU A 102 -16.31 7.10 3.06
C LEU A 102 -17.26 6.61 4.16
N ASP A 103 -17.83 7.50 4.96
CA ASP A 103 -18.70 7.12 6.08
C ASP A 103 -20.16 6.94 5.66
N ALA A 104 -20.62 7.64 4.62
CA ALA A 104 -22.00 7.52 4.14
C ALA A 104 -22.15 7.73 2.62
N ARG A 105 -22.88 6.81 1.97
CA ARG A 105 -23.22 6.90 0.54
C ARG A 105 -23.92 8.21 0.18
N SER A 106 -24.90 8.63 0.97
CA SER A 106 -25.67 9.85 0.69
C SER A 106 -24.78 11.08 0.69
N THR A 107 -23.85 11.17 1.63
CA THR A 107 -22.81 12.23 1.69
C THR A 107 -21.93 12.19 0.45
N ALA A 108 -21.38 11.02 0.09
CA ALA A 108 -20.49 10.89 -1.06
C ALA A 108 -21.15 11.29 -2.38
N ILE A 109 -22.37 10.81 -2.61
CA ILE A 109 -23.12 11.07 -3.85
C ILE A 109 -23.55 12.54 -3.94
N ARG A 110 -23.94 13.14 -2.82
CA ARG A 110 -24.39 14.54 -2.77
C ARG A 110 -23.23 15.53 -2.88
N ASP A 111 -22.14 15.27 -2.16
CA ASP A 111 -21.05 16.23 -1.97
C ASP A 111 -19.91 16.02 -2.98
N GLY A 112 -19.85 14.87 -3.66
CA GLY A 112 -18.78 14.54 -4.60
C GLY A 112 -17.41 14.39 -3.94
N LEU A 113 -16.35 14.54 -4.75
CA LEU A 113 -14.97 14.61 -4.28
C LEU A 113 -14.25 15.80 -4.90
N ASP A 114 -13.61 16.62 -4.08
CA ASP A 114 -12.77 17.73 -4.53
C ASP A 114 -11.28 17.38 -4.41
N VAL A 115 -10.53 17.63 -5.48
CA VAL A 115 -9.07 17.49 -5.54
C VAL A 115 -8.51 18.70 -6.29
N GLU A 116 -7.66 19.51 -5.64
CA GLU A 116 -7.05 20.72 -6.24
C GLU A 116 -8.07 21.65 -6.97
N ARG A 117 -9.19 21.96 -6.31
CA ARG A 117 -10.29 22.79 -6.88
C ARG A 117 -10.99 22.15 -8.08
N ARG A 118 -10.77 20.86 -8.35
CA ARG A 118 -11.51 20.07 -9.34
C ARG A 118 -12.53 19.22 -8.63
N HIS A 119 -13.79 19.39 -9.03
CA HIS A 119 -14.90 18.60 -8.55
C HIS A 119 -15.08 17.34 -9.39
N PHE A 120 -15.37 16.22 -8.73
CA PHE A 120 -15.69 14.93 -9.34
C PHE A 120 -17.03 14.42 -8.82
N ASP A 121 -17.92 14.09 -9.76
CA ASP A 121 -19.20 13.47 -9.46
C ASP A 121 -18.97 12.01 -9.05
N VAL A 122 -19.36 11.66 -7.84
CA VAL A 122 -19.32 10.29 -7.34
C VAL A 122 -20.47 9.51 -7.97
N HIS A 123 -20.17 8.36 -8.57
CA HIS A 123 -21.18 7.47 -9.12
C HIS A 123 -21.20 6.09 -8.48
N ASN A 124 -20.17 5.72 -7.73
CA ASN A 124 -20.09 4.44 -7.03
C ASN A 124 -19.51 4.60 -5.63
N TRP A 125 -20.05 3.80 -4.71
CA TRP A 125 -19.72 3.81 -3.31
C TRP A 125 -19.92 2.41 -2.74
N TYR A 126 -18.88 1.88 -2.11
CA TYR A 126 -18.84 0.54 -1.53
C TYR A 126 -18.36 0.64 -0.08
N THR A 127 -19.08 -0.02 0.83
CA THR A 127 -18.64 -0.15 2.22
C THR A 127 -17.45 -1.10 2.34
N ALA A 128 -16.80 -1.11 3.50
CA ALA A 128 -15.77 -2.09 3.80
C ALA A 128 -16.33 -3.52 3.87
N GLU A 129 -17.56 -3.69 4.37
CA GLU A 129 -18.24 -4.99 4.48
C GLU A 129 -18.57 -5.60 3.10
N ALA A 130 -18.69 -4.77 2.06
CA ALA A 130 -18.88 -5.23 0.70
C ALA A 130 -17.61 -5.90 0.12
N ASP A 131 -16.42 -5.67 0.70
CA ASP A 131 -15.20 -6.39 0.37
C ASP A 131 -15.09 -7.63 1.26
N MET A 132 -15.33 -8.80 0.69
CA MET A 132 -15.25 -10.07 1.43
C MET A 132 -13.81 -10.54 1.68
N THR A 133 -12.82 -9.82 1.15
CA THR A 133 -11.41 -10.21 1.25
C THR A 133 -10.67 -9.32 2.24
N GLN A 134 -9.75 -9.92 3.00
CA GLN A 134 -8.95 -9.21 4.00
C GLN A 134 -7.61 -8.74 3.39
N PRO A 135 -7.11 -7.55 3.79
CA PRO A 135 -7.79 -6.54 4.60
C PRO A 135 -8.96 -5.88 3.83
N ARG A 136 -10.03 -5.53 4.55
CA ARG A 136 -11.23 -4.92 3.96
C ARG A 136 -10.97 -3.49 3.49
N VAL A 137 -11.64 -3.10 2.39
CA VAL A 137 -11.48 -1.78 1.76
C VAL A 137 -12.83 -1.16 1.43
N ALA A 138 -13.14 -0.04 2.09
CA ALA A 138 -14.20 0.89 1.68
C ALA A 138 -13.71 1.73 0.50
N LEU A 139 -14.62 2.08 -0.41
CA LEU A 139 -14.27 2.69 -1.68
C LEU A 139 -15.34 3.66 -2.17
N VAL A 140 -14.90 4.83 -2.63
CA VAL A 140 -15.68 5.80 -3.41
C VAL A 140 -14.95 6.07 -4.71
N TYR A 141 -15.66 6.11 -5.83
CA TYR A 141 -15.07 6.62 -7.07
C TYR A 141 -16.09 7.34 -7.95
N GLY A 142 -15.53 8.20 -8.79
CA GLY A 142 -16.27 9.14 -9.58
C GLY A 142 -15.49 9.60 -10.80
N ARG A 143 -16.07 10.56 -11.51
CA ARG A 143 -15.47 11.14 -12.71
C ARG A 143 -15.86 12.60 -12.88
N ARG A 144 -15.08 13.30 -13.70
CA ARG A 144 -15.43 14.60 -14.28
C ARG A 144 -15.15 14.59 -15.78
N GLY A 145 -15.82 15.47 -16.52
CA GLY A 145 -15.67 15.58 -17.98
C GLY A 145 -16.48 14.54 -18.75
N ASN A 146 -16.10 14.31 -20.00
CA ASN A 146 -16.83 13.45 -20.94
C ASN A 146 -16.03 12.18 -21.31
N ALA A 147 -16.58 11.36 -22.22
CA ALA A 147 -15.97 10.09 -22.62
C ALA A 147 -14.58 10.21 -23.28
N LEU A 148 -14.23 11.38 -23.83
CA LEU A 148 -12.99 11.57 -24.61
C LEU A 148 -11.89 12.29 -23.81
N THR A 149 -12.27 13.07 -22.80
CA THR A 149 -11.34 13.95 -22.05
C THR A 149 -11.51 13.83 -20.53
N GLY A 150 -12.24 12.80 -20.09
CA GLY A 150 -12.60 12.61 -18.69
C GLY A 150 -11.42 12.27 -17.79
N GLU A 151 -11.58 12.65 -16.53
CA GLU A 151 -10.67 12.32 -15.44
C GLU A 151 -11.48 11.58 -14.37
N GLY A 152 -10.92 10.50 -13.85
CA GLY A 152 -11.49 9.72 -12.77
C GLY A 152 -10.81 10.02 -11.45
N VAL A 153 -11.54 9.78 -10.37
CA VAL A 153 -11.02 9.83 -8.99
C VAL A 153 -11.39 8.55 -8.27
N GLY A 154 -10.49 8.07 -7.42
CA GLY A 154 -10.74 6.99 -6.47
C GLY A 154 -10.30 7.43 -5.08
N LEU A 155 -11.12 7.13 -4.09
CA LEU A 155 -10.82 7.32 -2.68
C LEU A 155 -11.13 6.01 -1.94
N ALA A 156 -10.16 5.44 -1.26
CA ALA A 156 -10.33 4.18 -0.55
C ALA A 156 -9.75 4.25 0.86
N ARG A 157 -10.40 3.55 1.79
CA ARG A 157 -9.97 3.38 3.17
C ARG A 157 -9.89 1.90 3.51
N ARG A 158 -8.71 1.47 3.95
CA ARG A 158 -8.49 0.14 4.52
C ARG A 158 -9.04 0.09 5.95
N GLU A 159 -9.38 -1.10 6.44
CA GLU A 159 -9.97 -1.29 7.77
C GLU A 159 -9.14 -0.73 8.94
N ASP A 160 -7.81 -0.65 8.80
CA ASP A 160 -6.91 -0.04 9.79
C ASP A 160 -6.89 1.50 9.73
N GLY A 161 -7.66 2.11 8.82
CA GLY A 161 -7.78 3.55 8.66
C GLY A 161 -6.83 4.15 7.63
N LEU A 162 -5.98 3.36 6.97
CA LEU A 162 -5.10 3.84 5.91
C LEU A 162 -5.94 4.33 4.72
N LEU A 163 -5.66 5.54 4.26
CA LEU A 163 -6.44 6.23 3.24
C LEU A 163 -5.60 6.44 1.97
N LEU A 164 -6.15 6.09 0.82
CA LEU A 164 -5.54 6.30 -0.49
C LEU A 164 -6.49 7.10 -1.39
N LEU A 165 -5.98 8.20 -1.93
CA LEU A 165 -6.60 8.95 -3.02
C LEU A 165 -5.79 8.75 -4.28
N ILE A 166 -6.46 8.51 -5.41
CA ILE A 166 -5.84 8.57 -6.75
C ILE A 166 -6.72 9.38 -7.71
N THR A 167 -6.09 10.01 -8.70
CA THR A 167 -6.75 10.41 -9.94
C THR A 167 -6.11 9.70 -11.12
N TYR A 168 -6.91 9.40 -12.13
CA TYR A 168 -6.50 8.74 -13.35
C TYR A 168 -7.22 9.41 -14.53
N GLY A 169 -6.77 9.19 -15.74
CA GLY A 169 -7.47 9.71 -16.91
C GLY A 169 -7.26 8.84 -18.12
N PHE A 170 -7.95 9.17 -19.20
CA PHE A 170 -7.89 8.42 -20.45
C PHE A 170 -6.45 8.11 -20.87
N PRO A 171 -6.14 6.87 -21.33
CA PRO A 171 -7.07 5.76 -21.62
C PRO A 171 -7.46 4.88 -20.41
N GLU A 172 -6.98 5.20 -19.20
CA GLU A 172 -7.22 4.37 -18.02
C GLU A 172 -8.71 4.33 -17.64
N LEU A 173 -9.28 3.12 -17.57
CA LEU A 173 -10.66 2.90 -17.18
C LEU A 173 -10.78 2.77 -15.66
N SER A 174 -11.90 3.26 -15.10
CA SER A 174 -12.19 3.16 -13.67
C SER A 174 -12.05 1.73 -13.14
N ALA A 175 -12.44 0.71 -13.91
CA ALA A 175 -12.33 -0.68 -13.50
C ALA A 175 -10.88 -1.12 -13.23
N SER A 176 -9.92 -0.65 -14.04
CA SER A 176 -8.50 -0.99 -13.89
C SER A 176 -7.88 -0.19 -12.73
N ALA A 177 -8.04 1.14 -12.74
CA ALA A 177 -7.50 2.01 -11.69
C ALA A 177 -8.02 1.66 -10.28
N VAL A 178 -9.32 1.37 -10.14
CA VAL A 178 -9.92 0.98 -8.85
C VAL A 178 -9.41 -0.38 -8.40
N THR A 179 -9.23 -1.33 -9.32
CA THR A 179 -8.69 -2.66 -9.00
C THR A 179 -7.24 -2.55 -8.53
N ALA A 180 -6.41 -1.78 -9.25
CA ALA A 180 -5.04 -1.49 -8.86
C ALA A 180 -4.96 -0.83 -7.47
N MET A 181 -5.83 0.14 -7.21
CA MET A 181 -5.92 0.82 -5.92
C MET A 181 -6.25 -0.15 -4.77
N ARG A 182 -7.25 -1.02 -4.95
CA ARG A 182 -7.61 -2.05 -3.96
C ARG A 182 -6.46 -3.03 -3.72
N ALA A 183 -5.81 -3.49 -4.79
CA ALA A 183 -4.69 -4.42 -4.69
C ALA A 183 -3.52 -3.79 -3.92
N PHE A 184 -3.18 -2.54 -4.24
CA PHE A 184 -2.13 -1.79 -3.54
C PHE A 184 -2.41 -1.65 -2.04
N LEU A 185 -3.63 -1.22 -1.66
CA LEU A 185 -4.00 -1.07 -0.25
C LEU A 185 -3.93 -2.41 0.53
N LYS A 186 -4.16 -3.53 -0.14
CA LYS A 186 -4.05 -4.85 0.51
C LYS A 186 -2.62 -5.29 0.76
N GLN A 187 -1.66 -4.76 0.00
CA GLN A 187 -0.25 -5.13 0.06
C GLN A 187 0.61 -4.13 0.83
N VAL A 188 0.14 -2.89 0.98
CA VAL A 188 0.94 -1.82 1.57
C VAL A 188 1.17 -2.04 3.06
N GLU A 189 2.43 -1.91 3.47
CA GLU A 189 2.89 -2.02 4.85
C GLU A 189 3.48 -0.69 5.30
N VAL A 190 2.99 -0.20 6.44
CA VAL A 190 3.47 1.03 7.07
C VAL A 190 4.30 0.64 8.29
N VAL A 191 5.55 1.09 8.33
CA VAL A 191 6.47 0.84 9.43
C VAL A 191 6.33 1.99 10.43
N SER A 192 5.85 1.65 11.64
CA SER A 192 5.80 2.61 12.75
C SER A 192 7.20 2.89 13.28
N MET A 193 7.55 4.16 13.45
CA MET A 193 8.80 4.60 14.09
C MET A 193 8.76 4.48 15.63
N ALA A 194 7.62 4.08 16.22
CA ALA A 194 7.47 3.90 17.66
C ALA A 194 8.15 2.59 18.13
N GLY A 195 9.47 2.57 18.13
CA GLY A 195 10.24 1.36 18.46
C GLY A 195 11.73 1.60 18.64
N ASN A 196 12.11 2.60 19.43
CA ASN A 196 13.46 2.69 20.01
C ASN A 196 13.46 3.47 21.33
N ALA A 197 12.51 3.18 22.22
CA ALA A 197 12.68 3.49 23.64
C ALA A 197 13.51 2.35 24.25
N HIS A 198 14.83 2.53 24.30
CA HIS A 198 15.70 1.74 25.14
C HIS A 198 15.17 1.77 26.59
N VAL A 199 14.69 0.64 27.08
CA VAL A 199 14.62 0.40 28.52
C VAL A 199 16.06 0.15 28.97
N LYS A 200 16.71 1.20 29.46
CA LYS A 200 17.84 1.10 30.39
C LYS A 200 17.36 1.64 31.74
N THR A 201 17.09 0.73 32.66
CA THR A 201 17.72 0.60 33.98
C THR A 201 17.06 -0.55 34.73
#